data_AF-A0A1E3W641-F1
#
_entry.id   AF-A0A1E3W641-F1
#
_cell.length_a   1.000
_cell.length_b   1.000
_cell.length_c   1.000
_cell.angle_alpha   90.00
_cell.angle_beta   90.00
_cell.angle_gamma   90.00
#
_symmetry.space_group_name_H-M   'P 1'
#
loop_
_entity.id
_entity.type
_entity.pdbx_description
1 polymer ?
#
loop_
_entity_poly.entity_id
_entity_poly.type
_entity_poly.pdbx_seq_one_letter_code
_entity_poly.pdbx_strand_id
1 'polypeptide(L)'
;MRQEGRGIGLANKLRAYRLQDNGLDTVEANLRLGFPADLRDYTIGAQILHFLGVRRIRLLTNNPRKVHALASEDLRVVEQVPLEIAPNPANIRYLRAKRDKLGHHLHTLEDDVAGAEDRLMNVDQ
;
A
#
# COMPACT_ATOMS: atom_id res chain seq x y z
N MET A 1 6.77 14.25 0.53
CA MET A 1 5.40 14.75 0.79
C MET A 1 5.00 14.41 2.21
N ARG A 2 4.35 15.33 2.93
CA ARG A 2 3.88 15.12 4.31
C ARG A 2 2.41 14.68 4.30
N GLN A 3 2.14 13.41 3.99
CA GLN A 3 0.77 12.86 3.90
C GLN A 3 0.59 11.63 4.79
N GLU A 4 0.88 11.82 6.07
CA GLU A 4 0.83 10.77 7.08
C GLU A 4 -0.57 10.14 7.19
N GLY A 5 -0.66 8.84 7.46
CA GLY A 5 -1.93 8.14 7.64
C GLY A 5 -2.82 8.06 6.40
N ARG A 6 -2.28 8.23 5.19
CA ARG A 6 -3.06 8.45 3.95
C ARG A 6 -3.81 9.78 3.93
N GLY A 7 -3.21 10.83 4.50
CA GLY A 7 -3.77 12.19 4.50
C GLY A 7 -4.58 12.54 5.74
N ILE A 8 -4.92 11.56 6.60
CA ILE A 8 -5.68 11.81 7.84
C ILE A 8 -4.81 12.33 9.00
N GLY A 9 -3.48 12.32 8.85
CA GLY A 9 -2.51 12.73 9.86
C GLY A 9 -2.17 11.64 10.89
N LEU A 10 -1.12 11.89 11.69
CA LEU A 10 -0.58 10.91 12.64
C LEU A 10 -1.55 10.57 13.77
N ALA A 11 -2.22 11.56 14.35
CA ALA A 11 -3.15 11.33 15.46
C ALA A 11 -4.31 10.42 15.07
N ASN A 12 -4.89 10.62 13.88
CA ASN A 12 -5.97 9.76 13.39
C ASN A 12 -5.47 8.39 12.94
N LYS A 13 -4.23 8.27 12.45
CA LYS A 13 -3.59 6.98 12.21
C LYS A 13 -3.51 6.14 13.49
N LEU A 14 -3.14 6.74 14.62
CA LEU A 14 -3.11 6.05 15.92
C LEU A 14 -4.52 5.62 16.37
N ARG A 15 -5.54 6.47 16.15
CA ARG A 15 -6.94 6.10 16.42
C ARG A 15 -7.39 4.93 15.53
N ALA A 16 -7.01 4.94 14.25
CA ALA A 16 -7.31 3.84 13.33
C ALA A 16 -6.61 2.54 13.74
N TYR A 17 -5.39 2.60 14.28
CA TYR A 17 -4.71 1.43 14.84
C TYR A 17 -5.48 0.83 16.02
N ARG A 18 -5.98 1.66 16.95
CA ARG A 18 -6.82 1.16 18.04
C ARG A 18 -8.08 0.43 17.55
N LEU A 19 -8.70 0.91 16.46
CA LEU A 19 -9.83 0.21 15.86
C LEU A 19 -9.42 -1.09 15.18
N GLN A 20 -8.22 -1.13 14.59
CA GLN A 20 -7.67 -2.33 14.00
C GLN A 20 -7.30 -3.38 15.05
N ASP A 21 -6.84 -2.98 16.22
CA ASP A 21 -6.61 -3.89 17.35
C ASP A 21 -7.92 -4.56 17.80
N ASN A 22 -9.05 -3.89 17.60
CA ASN A 22 -10.40 -4.42 17.85
C ASN A 22 -11.00 -5.18 16.64
N GLY A 23 -10.19 -5.53 15.64
CA GLY A 23 -10.58 -6.44 14.55
C GLY A 23 -10.97 -5.78 13.23
N LEU A 24 -11.08 -4.45 13.15
CA LEU A 24 -11.33 -3.77 11.87
C LEU A 24 -10.09 -3.86 10.97
N ASP A 25 -10.28 -3.85 9.66
CA ASP A 25 -9.17 -3.57 8.76
C ASP A 25 -8.91 -2.06 8.60
N THR A 26 -7.90 -1.73 7.80
CA THR A 26 -7.48 -0.34 7.60
C THR A 26 -8.52 0.52 6.86
N VAL A 27 -9.29 -0.05 5.93
CA VAL A 27 -10.34 0.67 5.21
C VAL A 27 -11.52 0.92 6.14
N GLU A 28 -11.97 -0.11 6.83
CA GLU A 28 -13.07 -0.05 7.80
C GLU A 28 -12.77 0.91 8.94
N ALA A 29 -11.55 0.87 9.50
CA ALA A 29 -11.13 1.79 10.56
C ALA A 29 -11.17 3.25 10.11
N ASN A 30 -10.72 3.55 8.89
CA ASN A 30 -10.78 4.91 8.34
C ASN A 30 -12.23 5.38 8.16
N LEU A 31 -13.08 4.54 7.56
CA LEU A 31 -14.51 4.84 7.37
C LEU A 31 -15.22 5.05 8.71
N ARG A 32 -14.92 4.23 9.71
CA ARG A 32 -15.49 4.35 11.07
C ARG A 32 -15.12 5.65 11.78
N LEU A 33 -13.96 6.21 11.44
CA LEU A 33 -13.50 7.53 11.89
C LEU A 33 -14.03 8.69 11.04
N GLY A 34 -14.83 8.42 10.00
CA GLY A 34 -15.39 9.43 9.10
C GLY A 34 -14.47 9.87 7.96
N PHE A 35 -13.40 9.10 7.68
CA PHE A 35 -12.46 9.42 6.61
C PHE A 35 -12.61 8.47 5.41
N PRO A 36 -12.37 8.95 4.18
CA PRO A 36 -12.16 8.07 3.04
C PRO A 36 -10.99 7.12 3.25
N ALA A 37 -10.99 6.01 2.52
CA ALA A 37 -9.95 4.99 2.62
C ALA A 37 -8.55 5.55 2.29
N ASP A 38 -8.46 6.52 1.38
CA ASP A 38 -7.22 7.15 0.95
C ASP A 38 -7.47 8.58 0.45
N LEU A 39 -6.89 9.59 1.11
CA LEU A 39 -6.99 11.01 0.76
C LEU A 39 -5.71 11.57 0.10
N ARG A 40 -4.77 10.70 -0.27
CA ARG A 40 -3.48 11.15 -0.79
C ARG A 40 -3.60 11.74 -2.20
N ASP A 41 -2.80 12.79 -2.42
CA ASP A 41 -2.63 13.43 -3.72
C ASP A 41 -1.15 13.35 -4.14
N TYR A 42 -0.88 12.95 -5.38
CA TYR A 42 0.47 12.78 -5.90
C TYR A 42 0.90 13.90 -6.86
N THR A 43 0.05 14.89 -7.11
CA THR A 43 0.30 15.99 -8.05
C THR A 43 1.57 16.77 -7.73
N ILE A 44 1.81 17.07 -6.45
CA ILE A 44 3.05 17.75 -6.01
C ILE A 44 4.30 16.90 -6.34
N GLY A 45 4.21 15.58 -6.23
CA GLY A 45 5.31 14.68 -6.62
C GLY A 45 5.61 14.77 -8.11
N ALA A 46 4.57 14.77 -8.96
CA ALA A 46 4.71 14.93 -10.40
C ALA A 46 5.34 16.28 -10.76
N GLN A 47 4.91 17.37 -10.12
CA GLN A 47 5.47 18.72 -10.33
C GLN A 47 6.95 18.81 -9.95
N ILE A 48 7.35 18.20 -8.82
CA ILE A 48 8.76 18.14 -8.41
C ILE A 48 9.59 17.40 -9.46
N LEU A 49 9.12 16.24 -9.92
CA LEU A 49 9.81 15.48 -10.96
C LEU A 49 9.93 16.29 -12.26
N HIS A 50 8.85 16.98 -12.65
CA HIS A 50 8.86 17.85 -13.83
C HIS A 50 9.87 18.98 -13.70
N PHE A 51 9.90 19.67 -12.56
CA PHE A 51 10.84 20.75 -12.24
C PHE A 51 12.29 20.28 -12.28
N LEU A 52 12.57 19.05 -11.82
CA LEU A 52 13.90 18.42 -11.90
C LEU A 52 14.28 17.94 -13.31
N GLY A 53 13.44 18.18 -14.32
CA GLY A 53 13.69 17.78 -15.71
C GLY A 53 13.43 16.30 -16.00
N VAL A 54 12.82 15.56 -15.07
CA VAL A 54 12.48 14.14 -15.25
C VAL A 54 11.29 14.01 -16.19
N ARG A 55 11.40 13.16 -17.21
CA ARG A 55 10.34 12.89 -18.21
C ARG A 55 9.97 11.42 -18.34
N ARG A 56 10.86 10.51 -17.93
CA ARG A 56 10.66 9.06 -17.95
C ARG A 56 11.13 8.46 -16.63
N ILE A 57 10.31 7.62 -16.00
CA ILE A 57 10.65 6.97 -14.72
C ILE A 57 10.31 5.49 -14.70
N ARG A 58 11.16 4.70 -14.05
CA ARG A 58 10.84 3.38 -13.53
C ARG A 58 10.35 3.58 -12.10
N LEU A 59 9.07 3.37 -11.84
CA LEU A 59 8.47 3.72 -10.56
C LEU A 59 8.44 2.51 -9.62
N LEU A 60 9.16 2.61 -8.50
CA LEU A 60 9.12 1.60 -7.43
C LEU A 60 7.79 1.69 -6.66
N THR A 61 6.81 0.87 -7.02
CA THR A 61 5.52 0.85 -6.32
C THR A 61 4.69 -0.42 -6.57
N ASN A 62 3.92 -0.79 -5.56
CA ASN A 62 2.87 -1.82 -5.62
C ASN A 62 1.46 -1.22 -5.77
N ASN A 63 1.35 0.11 -5.83
CA ASN A 63 0.06 0.80 -5.88
C ASN A 63 -0.17 1.34 -7.30
N PRO A 64 -1.03 0.71 -8.13
CA PRO A 64 -1.33 1.18 -9.48
C PRO A 64 -1.88 2.62 -9.50
N ARG A 65 -2.57 3.06 -8.44
CA ARG A 65 -3.07 4.44 -8.34
C ARG A 65 -1.93 5.46 -8.37
N LYS A 66 -0.73 5.13 -7.85
CA LYS A 66 0.44 6.01 -7.95
C LYS A 66 0.96 6.11 -9.37
N VAL A 67 0.90 5.03 -10.14
CA VAL A 67 1.28 5.04 -11.56
C VAL A 67 0.38 6.00 -12.31
N HIS A 68 -0.94 5.85 -12.16
CA HIS A 68 -1.91 6.74 -12.82
C HIS A 68 -1.79 8.19 -12.36
N ALA A 69 -1.60 8.43 -11.06
CA ALA A 69 -1.53 9.80 -10.53
C ALA A 69 -0.23 10.55 -10.86
N LEU A 70 0.85 9.82 -11.21
CA LEU A 70 2.12 10.44 -11.64
C LEU A 70 2.26 10.52 -13.15
N ALA A 71 1.53 9.69 -13.90
CA ALA A 71 1.55 9.72 -15.35
C ALA A 71 0.88 11.01 -15.86
N SER A 72 1.59 11.74 -16.72
CA SER A 72 1.07 12.89 -17.45
C SER A 72 1.71 12.93 -18.84
N GLU A 73 1.28 13.87 -19.70
CA GLU A 73 1.92 14.07 -21.01
C GLU A 73 3.42 14.36 -20.87
N ASP A 74 3.81 15.09 -19.82
CA ASP A 74 5.21 15.46 -19.54
C ASP A 74 5.98 14.45 -18.68
N LEU A 75 5.32 13.45 -18.09
CA LEU A 75 5.96 12.45 -17.24
C LEU A 75 5.42 11.05 -17.53
N ARG A 76 6.23 10.25 -18.24
CA ARG A 76 5.91 8.87 -18.59
C ARG A 76 6.47 7.89 -17.55
N VAL A 77 5.58 7.13 -16.91
CA VAL A 77 5.98 5.93 -16.18
C VAL A 77 6.25 4.83 -17.22
N VAL A 78 7.52 4.44 -17.38
CA VAL A 78 7.92 3.45 -18.39
C VAL A 78 7.88 2.02 -17.87
N GLU A 79 7.90 1.86 -16.55
CA GLU A 79 7.92 0.57 -15.86
C GLU A 79 7.40 0.77 -14.43
N GLN A 80 6.56 -0.15 -13.97
CA GLN A 80 6.24 -0.29 -12.55
C GLN A 80 7.15 -1.40 -11.99
N VAL A 81 8.05 -1.03 -11.11
CA VAL A 81 8.97 -1.97 -10.46
C VAL A 81 8.36 -2.36 -9.10
N PRO A 82 8.08 -3.65 -8.83
CA PRO A 82 7.56 -4.08 -7.53
C PRO A 82 8.48 -3.67 -6.38
N LEU A 83 7.88 -3.23 -5.28
CA LEU A 83 8.57 -2.90 -4.03
C LEU A 83 7.95 -3.72 -2.89
N GLU A 84 8.33 -4.99 -2.81
CA GLU A 84 7.74 -5.96 -1.89
C GLU A 84 8.72 -6.42 -0.82
N ILE A 85 8.16 -6.82 0.31
CA ILE A 85 8.87 -7.50 1.40
C ILE A 85 8.03 -8.72 1.79
N ALA A 86 8.68 -9.78 2.24
CA ALA A 86 7.98 -10.96 2.72
C ALA A 86 6.98 -10.58 3.83
N PRO A 87 5.72 -11.05 3.75
CA PRO A 87 4.75 -10.88 4.83
C PRO A 87 5.26 -11.47 6.15
N ASN A 88 4.75 -10.95 7.25
CA ASN A 88 4.95 -11.50 8.58
C ASN A 88 3.64 -11.46 9.37
N PRO A 89 3.55 -12.16 10.52
CA PRO A 89 2.32 -12.23 11.29
C PRO A 89 1.75 -10.86 11.70
N ALA A 90 2.60 -9.86 11.91
CA ALA A 90 2.18 -8.52 12.33
C ALA A 90 1.61 -7.67 11.17
N ASN A 91 1.99 -7.93 9.92
CA ASN A 91 1.60 -7.09 8.77
C ASN A 91 0.67 -7.80 7.76
N ILE A 92 0.49 -9.12 7.84
CA ILE A 92 -0.24 -9.90 6.84
C ILE A 92 -1.68 -9.39 6.64
N ARG A 93 -2.39 -9.07 7.72
CA ARG A 93 -3.76 -8.53 7.66
C ARG A 93 -3.80 -7.18 6.95
N TYR A 94 -2.84 -6.31 7.23
CA TYR A 94 -2.70 -5.01 6.58
C TYR A 94 -2.39 -5.13 5.08
N LEU A 95 -1.50 -6.06 4.72
CA LEU A 95 -1.13 -6.33 3.33
C LEU A 95 -2.31 -6.93 2.54
N ARG A 96 -3.08 -7.85 3.13
CA ARG A 96 -4.33 -8.37 2.53
C ARG A 96 -5.34 -7.25 2.28
N ALA A 97 -5.60 -6.39 3.27
CA ALA A 97 -6.49 -5.24 3.08
C ALA A 97 -6.01 -4.30 1.95
N LYS A 98 -4.69 -4.11 1.80
CA LYS A 98 -4.12 -3.35 0.68
C LYS A 98 -4.38 -3.99 -0.68
N ARG A 99 -4.22 -5.30 -0.81
CA ARG A 99 -4.48 -6.04 -2.05
C ARG A 99 -5.98 -6.06 -2.35
N ASP A 100 -6.76 -6.59 -1.42
CA ASP A 100 -8.16 -6.96 -1.64
C ASP A 100 -9.09 -5.74 -1.68
N LYS A 101 -8.80 -4.69 -0.89
CA LYS A 101 -9.68 -3.51 -0.78
C LYS A 101 -9.10 -2.24 -1.39
N LEU A 102 -7.79 -2.15 -1.58
CA LEU A 102 -7.12 -0.95 -2.12
C LEU A 102 -6.39 -1.20 -3.46
N GLY A 103 -6.56 -2.38 -4.06
CA GLY A 103 -6.06 -2.71 -5.40
C GLY A 103 -4.54 -2.70 -5.53
N HIS A 104 -3.80 -2.99 -4.44
CA HIS A 104 -2.34 -3.12 -4.54
C HIS A 104 -1.95 -4.45 -5.17
N HIS A 105 -0.93 -4.44 -6.01
CA HIS A 105 -0.33 -5.65 -6.57
C HIS A 105 0.74 -6.14 -5.59
N LEU A 106 0.53 -7.32 -4.99
CA LEU A 106 1.44 -7.91 -4.00
C LEU A 106 1.57 -9.41 -4.28
N HIS A 107 2.68 -9.80 -4.89
CA HIS A 107 2.95 -11.18 -5.30
C HIS A 107 3.41 -12.05 -4.11
N THR A 108 4.20 -11.48 -3.21
CA THR A 108 4.72 -12.14 -2.00
C THR A 108 3.65 -12.57 -0.99
N LEU A 109 2.38 -12.15 -1.15
CA LEU A 109 1.25 -12.64 -0.35
C LEU A 109 0.70 -13.99 -0.81
N GLU A 110 1.00 -14.41 -2.03
CA GLU A 110 0.50 -15.66 -2.61
C GLU A 110 1.35 -16.86 -2.13
N ASP A 111 2.64 -16.63 -1.87
CA ASP A 111 3.59 -17.65 -1.40
C ASP A 111 3.28 -18.18 0.02
N ASP A 112 2.52 -17.44 0.84
CA ASP A 112 2.09 -17.87 2.18
C ASP A 112 1.06 -19.02 2.14
N VAL A 113 0.32 -19.19 1.03
CA VAL A 113 -0.66 -20.28 0.90
C VAL A 113 0.05 -21.61 0.66
N ALA A 114 1.16 -21.61 -0.09
CA ALA A 114 1.95 -22.80 -0.37
C ALA A 114 2.85 -23.21 0.81
N GLY A 115 3.37 -22.25 1.59
CA GLY A 115 4.26 -22.54 2.72
C GLY A 115 3.57 -22.97 4.02
N ALA A 116 2.26 -22.75 4.14
CA ALA A 116 1.49 -23.15 5.32
C ALA A 116 1.13 -24.64 5.33
N GLU A 117 0.89 -25.24 4.15
CA GLU A 117 0.61 -26.67 4.02
C GLU A 117 1.86 -27.52 4.31
N ASP A 118 3.04 -27.05 3.91
CA ASP A 118 4.32 -27.77 4.07
C ASP A 118 4.87 -27.74 5.51
N ARG A 119 4.46 -26.75 6.32
CA ARG A 119 4.83 -26.68 7.76
C ARG A 119 3.93 -27.51 8.67
N LEU A 120 2.73 -27.87 8.23
CA LEU A 120 1.84 -28.74 9.00
C LEU A 120 2.16 -30.23 8.82
N MET A 121 2.93 -30.60 7.79
CA MET A 121 3.34 -32.00 7.56
C MET A 121 4.67 -32.41 8.21
N ASN A 122 5.43 -31.47 8.80
CA ASN A 122 6.76 -31.72 9.38
C ASN A 122 6.83 -31.57 10.91
N VAL A 123 5.69 -31.51 11.60
CA VAL A 123 5.65 -31.45 13.08
C VAL A 123 5.41 -32.82 13.73
N ASP A 124 5.09 -33.85 12.94
CA ASP A 124 4.83 -35.23 13.41
C ASP A 124 5.88 -36.27 12.93
N GLN A 125 7.15 -35.87 12.76
CA GLN A 125 8.28 -36.82 12.59
C GLN A 125 9.41 -36.57 13.59
#